data_AF-A0A1Z9NMM2-F1
#
_entry.id   AF-A0A1Z9NMM2-F1
#
_cell.length_a   1.000
_cell.length_b   1.000
_cell.length_c   1.000
_cell.angle_alpha   90.00
_cell.angle_beta   90.00
_cell.angle_gamma   90.00
#
_symmetry.space_group_name_H-M   'P 1'
#
loop_
_entity.id
_entity.type
_entity.pdbx_description
1 polymer ?
#
loop_
_entity_poly.entity_id
_entity_poly.type
_entity_poly.pdbx_seq_one_letter_code
_entity_poly.pdbx_strand_id
1 'polypeptide(L)'
;MSKELTNLFSKKVNKQDFSKIKISVASPEKIKSWSFGEIKKPETINYRTFKPEKDGLFCARIFGPVKDYECLCGKYKGMKFRGIICEKCGVEVTKSNVR
;
A
#
# COMPACT_ATOMS: atom_id res chain seq x y z
N MET A 1 8.99 -27.58 25.78
CA MET A 1 8.78 -26.34 26.57
C MET A 1 8.86 -25.02 25.76
N SER A 2 9.20 -25.00 24.47
CA SER A 2 9.28 -23.74 23.68
C SER A 2 8.17 -23.51 22.64
N LYS A 3 7.39 -24.56 22.29
CA LYS A 3 6.29 -24.46 21.30
C LYS A 3 4.99 -23.86 21.84
N GLU A 4 4.84 -23.78 23.17
CA GLU A 4 3.64 -23.20 23.81
C GLU A 4 3.72 -21.67 23.88
N LEU A 5 4.93 -21.11 24.07
CA LEU A 5 5.14 -19.66 24.14
C LEU A 5 4.96 -18.95 22.79
N THR A 6 5.13 -19.67 21.67
CA THR A 6 4.89 -19.12 20.32
C THR A 6 3.42 -18.89 20.01
N ASN A 7 2.49 -19.53 20.73
CA ASN A 7 1.06 -19.39 20.49
C ASN A 7 0.43 -18.17 21.19
N LEU A 8 1.09 -17.56 22.18
CA LEU A 8 0.57 -16.40 22.91
C LEU A 8 0.64 -15.08 22.11
N PHE A 9 1.56 -14.99 21.13
CA PHE A 9 1.76 -13.78 20.33
C PHE A 9 1.07 -13.83 18.95
N SER A 10 0.42 -14.95 18.63
CA SER A 10 -0.48 -15.02 17.47
C SER A 10 -1.77 -14.29 17.82
N LYS A 11 -1.75 -12.94 17.74
CA LYS A 11 -2.97 -12.19 17.48
C LYS A 11 -3.52 -12.73 16.15
N LYS A 12 -4.37 -13.75 16.22
CA LYS A 12 -5.25 -14.15 15.13
C LYS A 12 -6.00 -12.89 14.75
N VAL A 13 -5.61 -12.29 13.63
CA VAL A 13 -6.46 -11.34 12.94
C VAL A 13 -7.74 -12.12 12.67
N ASN A 14 -8.83 -11.77 13.34
CA ASN A 14 -10.13 -12.36 13.09
C ASN A 14 -10.49 -12.05 11.65
N LYS A 15 -10.11 -12.93 10.72
CA LYS A 15 -10.78 -13.04 9.43
C LYS A 15 -12.20 -13.43 9.80
N GLN A 16 -13.11 -12.46 9.76
CA GLN A 16 -14.51 -12.76 9.87
C GLN A 16 -14.86 -13.58 8.64
N ASP A 17 -15.08 -14.88 8.83
CA ASP A 17 -15.53 -15.75 7.76
C ASP A 17 -16.94 -15.29 7.35
N PHE A 18 -17.09 -14.91 6.08
CA PHE A 18 -18.36 -14.46 5.53
C PHE A 18 -19.15 -15.66 5.00
N SER A 19 -20.45 -15.72 5.30
CA SER A 19 -21.33 -16.83 4.87
C SER A 19 -22.09 -16.57 3.56
N LYS A 20 -22.13 -15.32 3.10
CA LYS A 20 -22.86 -14.89 1.89
C LYS A 20 -22.08 -13.83 1.11
N ILE A 21 -22.17 -13.87 -0.21
CA ILE A 21 -21.59 -12.88 -1.14
C ILE A 21 -22.73 -12.16 -1.87
N LYS A 22 -22.64 -10.83 -2.01
CA LYS A 22 -23.61 -10.01 -2.76
C LYS A 22 -22.90 -9.30 -3.91
N ILE A 23 -23.53 -9.28 -5.07
CA ILE A 23 -23.09 -8.50 -6.24
C ILE A 23 -24.10 -7.38 -6.48
N SER A 24 -23.61 -6.19 -6.82
CA SER A 24 -24.42 -5.00 -7.08
C SER A 24 -23.63 -4.02 -7.95
N VAL A 25 -24.32 -3.19 -8.72
CA VAL A 25 -23.69 -2.09 -9.46
C VAL A 25 -23.09 -1.08 -8.49
N ALA A 26 -21.86 -0.62 -8.76
CA ALA A 26 -21.20 0.41 -7.98
C ALA A 26 -21.60 1.81 -8.49
N SER A 27 -22.01 2.71 -7.59
CA SER A 27 -22.23 4.11 -7.92
C SER A 27 -20.89 4.86 -8.08
N PRO A 28 -20.87 6.02 -8.78
CA PRO A 28 -19.66 6.84 -8.90
C PRO A 28 -19.04 7.23 -7.55
N GLU A 29 -19.87 7.52 -6.55
CA GLU A 29 -19.43 7.82 -5.17
C GLU A 29 -18.72 6.62 -4.53
N LYS A 30 -19.27 5.41 -4.73
CA LYS A 30 -18.68 4.17 -4.23
C LYS A 30 -17.32 3.89 -4.88
N ILE A 31 -17.19 4.12 -6.18
CA ILE A 31 -15.91 3.97 -6.88
C ILE A 31 -14.86 4.94 -6.32
N LYS A 32 -15.24 6.21 -6.09
CA LYS A 32 -14.35 7.20 -5.47
C LYS A 32 -13.92 6.80 -4.05
N SER A 33 -14.81 6.20 -3.27
CA SER A 33 -14.52 5.76 -1.90
C SER A 33 -13.47 4.64 -1.82
N TRP A 34 -13.32 3.84 -2.88
CA TRP A 34 -12.29 2.79 -2.97
C TRP A 34 -10.94 3.32 -3.44
N SER A 35 -10.93 4.50 -4.05
CA SER A 35 -9.73 5.05 -4.64
C SER A 35 -8.87 5.77 -3.60
N PHE A 36 -7.56 5.53 -3.63
CA PHE A 36 -6.57 6.22 -2.82
C PHE A 36 -5.93 7.42 -3.54
N GLY A 37 -6.35 7.70 -4.77
CA GLY A 37 -5.86 8.83 -5.56
C GLY A 37 -6.26 8.78 -7.02
N GLU A 38 -6.02 9.87 -7.74
CA GLU A 38 -6.36 10.02 -9.15
C GLU A 38 -5.11 9.86 -10.03
N ILE A 39 -5.22 9.08 -11.09
CA ILE A 39 -4.18 8.94 -12.12
C ILE A 39 -4.44 10.01 -13.18
N LYS A 40 -3.44 10.87 -13.43
CA LYS A 40 -3.53 11.99 -14.38
C LYS A 40 -2.77 11.74 -15.67
N LYS A 41 -1.82 10.81 -15.63
CA LYS A 41 -0.92 10.52 -16.76
C LYS A 41 -0.96 9.04 -17.13
N PRO A 42 -0.81 8.70 -18.42
CA PRO A 42 -0.72 7.30 -18.87
C PRO A 42 0.68 6.70 -18.66
N GLU A 43 1.62 7.46 -18.09
CA GLU A 43 2.99 7.03 -17.84
C GLU A 43 3.06 5.87 -16.83
N THR A 44 3.98 4.93 -17.04
CA THR A 44 4.14 3.73 -16.21
C THR A 44 5.37 3.83 -15.31
N ILE A 45 6.54 3.56 -15.88
CA ILE A 45 7.83 3.58 -15.20
C ILE A 45 8.82 4.35 -16.05
N ASN A 46 9.81 4.95 -15.37
CA ASN A 46 10.91 5.60 -16.04
C ASN A 46 11.82 4.57 -16.72
N TYR A 47 12.18 4.79 -17.98
CA TYR A 47 12.98 3.84 -18.76
C TYR A 47 14.41 3.64 -18.25
N ARG A 48 15.02 4.63 -17.58
CA ARG A 48 16.40 4.51 -17.04
C ARG A 48 16.43 4.02 -15.62
N THR A 49 15.58 4.59 -14.77
CA THR A 49 15.63 4.35 -13.33
C THR A 49 14.73 3.22 -12.87
N PHE A 50 13.83 2.74 -13.74
CA PHE A 50 12.76 1.78 -13.43
C PHE A 50 11.88 2.21 -12.24
N LYS A 51 11.93 3.50 -11.87
CA LYS A 51 11.08 4.06 -10.82
C LYS A 51 9.71 4.38 -11.41
N PRO A 52 8.62 4.13 -10.66
CA PRO A 52 7.30 4.56 -11.09
C PRO A 52 7.22 6.07 -11.26
N GLU A 53 6.52 6.50 -12.31
CA GLU A 53 6.31 7.92 -12.59
C GLU A 53 5.28 8.54 -11.63
N LYS A 54 5.41 9.84 -11.37
CA LYS A 54 4.49 10.58 -10.51
C LYS A 54 3.16 10.79 -11.24
N ASP A 55 2.06 10.47 -10.58
CA ASP A 55 0.68 10.55 -11.11
C ASP A 55 0.41 9.65 -12.32
N GLY A 56 1.30 8.69 -12.57
CA GLY A 56 1.15 7.62 -13.55
C GLY A 56 0.42 6.39 -13.02
N LEU A 57 0.24 5.40 -13.89
CA LEU A 57 -0.46 4.13 -13.61
C LEU A 57 0.14 3.34 -12.45
N PHE A 58 1.42 3.53 -12.16
CA PHE A 58 2.15 2.82 -11.11
C PHE A 58 2.57 3.73 -9.93
N CYS A 59 1.98 4.91 -9.80
CA CYS A 59 2.41 5.91 -8.83
C CYS A 59 2.45 5.35 -7.38
N ALA A 60 3.63 5.36 -6.77
CA ALA A 60 3.83 4.84 -5.41
C ALA A 60 3.11 5.66 -4.33
N ARG A 61 2.66 6.89 -4.63
CA ARG A 61 1.86 7.69 -3.71
C ARG A 61 0.42 7.16 -3.58
N ILE A 62 -0.14 6.63 -4.66
CA ILE A 62 -1.52 6.15 -4.72
C ILE A 62 -1.58 4.70 -4.22
N PHE A 63 -0.69 3.86 -4.75
CA PHE A 63 -0.72 2.42 -4.49
C PHE A 63 0.24 1.97 -3.37
N GLY A 64 1.08 2.86 -2.85
CA GLY A 64 2.05 2.53 -1.81
C GLY A 64 3.46 2.18 -2.31
N PRO A 65 4.36 1.84 -1.36
CA PRO A 65 5.79 1.76 -1.62
C PRO A 65 6.19 0.53 -2.46
N VAL A 66 7.28 0.67 -3.22
CA VAL A 66 7.83 -0.41 -4.05
C VAL A 66 8.61 -1.43 -3.20
N LYS A 67 9.18 -0.99 -2.08
CA LYS A 67 9.97 -1.81 -1.16
C LYS A 67 9.39 -1.68 0.25
N ASP A 68 9.51 -2.75 1.04
CA ASP A 68 9.02 -2.76 2.41
C ASP A 68 9.70 -1.68 3.26
N TYR A 69 8.88 -0.87 3.91
CA TYR A 69 9.30 0.21 4.82
C TYR A 69 10.33 1.17 4.21
N GLU A 70 10.23 1.45 2.91
CA GLU A 70 11.09 2.41 2.21
C GLU A 70 10.26 3.31 1.29
N CYS A 71 10.41 4.63 1.44
CA CYS A 71 9.78 5.59 0.54
C CYS A 71 10.50 5.64 -0.83
N LEU A 72 9.81 6.09 -1.88
CA LEU A 72 10.35 6.07 -3.26
C LEU A 72 11.66 6.87 -3.45
N CYS A 73 11.82 7.98 -2.72
CA CYS A 73 13.04 8.80 -2.81
C CYS A 73 14.20 8.30 -1.93
N GLY A 74 13.98 7.31 -1.07
CA GLY A 74 14.98 6.77 -0.16
C GLY A 74 15.28 7.61 1.10
N LYS A 75 14.62 8.77 1.29
CA LYS A 75 14.81 9.63 2.48
C LYS A 75 14.49 8.88 3.79
N TYR A 76 13.36 8.18 3.81
CA TYR A 76 12.93 7.34 4.91
C TYR A 76 13.06 5.88 4.51
N LYS A 77 13.85 5.13 5.29
CA LYS A 77 14.14 3.73 5.09
C LYS A 77 14.19 2.96 6.40
N GLY A 78 13.59 1.77 6.39
CA GLY A 78 13.55 0.85 7.52
C GLY A 78 12.29 1.02 8.38
N MET A 79 12.04 0.01 9.21
CA MET A 79 10.81 -0.10 10.01
C MET A 79 10.63 1.02 11.04
N LYS A 80 11.70 1.74 11.41
CA LYS A 80 11.66 2.87 12.35
C LYS A 80 10.78 4.03 11.88
N PHE A 81 10.56 4.18 10.58
CA PHE A 81 9.76 5.27 10.01
C PHE A 81 8.36 4.80 9.57
N ARG A 82 7.93 3.62 10.04
CA ARG A 82 6.63 3.05 9.67
C ARG A 82 5.49 4.04 9.95
N GLY A 83 4.61 4.23 8.96
CA GLY A 83 3.46 5.13 9.02
C GLY A 83 3.78 6.60 8.72
N ILE A 84 5.04 6.96 8.48
CA ILE A 84 5.40 8.32 8.08
C ILE A 84 5.18 8.49 6.57
N ILE A 85 4.54 9.60 6.20
CA ILE A 85 4.41 10.02 4.80
C ILE A 85 5.61 10.88 4.43
N CYS A 86 6.32 10.51 3.37
CA CYS A 86 7.51 11.24 2.96
C CYS A 86 7.15 12.61 2.34
N GLU A 87 7.66 13.71 2.89
CA GLU A 87 7.39 15.06 2.35
C GLU A 87 7.88 15.28 0.91
N LYS A 88 8.94 14.58 0.48
CA LYS A 88 9.49 14.75 -0.88
C LYS A 88 8.71 13.99 -1.95
N CYS A 89 8.30 12.76 -1.67
CA CYS A 89 7.66 11.88 -2.66
C CYS A 89 6.19 11.55 -2.37
N GLY A 90 5.67 11.91 -1.19
CA GLY A 90 4.30 11.63 -0.75
C GLY A 90 4.02 10.15 -0.46
N VAL A 91 5.02 9.28 -0.49
CA VAL A 91 4.84 7.83 -0.25
C VAL A 91 4.85 7.55 1.24
N GLU A 92 3.82 6.82 1.70
CA GLU A 92 3.75 6.29 3.05
C GLU A 92 4.72 5.12 3.23
N VAL A 93 5.47 5.14 4.32
CA VAL A 93 6.40 4.07 4.68
C VAL A 93 5.62 2.91 5.33
N THR A 94 5.23 1.95 4.51
CA THR A 94 4.49 0.74 4.94
C THR A 94 5.04 -0.50 4.21
N LYS A 95 4.39 -1.65 4.40
CA LYS A 95 4.72 -2.88 3.66
C LYS A 95 4.34 -2.71 2.19
N SER A 96 5.11 -3.29 1.28
CA SER A 96 4.82 -3.25 -0.17
C SER A 96 3.57 -4.05 -0.56
N ASN A 97 3.10 -4.95 0.31
CA ASN A 97 1.89 -5.76 0.08
C ASN A 97 0.57 -4.98 0.09
N VAL A 98 0.60 -3.68 0.37
CA VAL A 98 -0.56 -2.79 0.24
C VAL A 98 -0.83 -2.38 -1.21
N ARG A 99 0.13 -2.64 -2.10
CA ARG A 99 0.11 -2.35 -3.53
C ARG A 99 -0.55 -3.47 -4.31
#